data_AF-A0A2E2R4M0-F1
#
_entry.id   AF-A0A2E2R4M0-F1
#
_cell.length_a   1.000
_cell.length_b   1.000
_cell.length_c   1.000
_cell.angle_alpha   90.00
_cell.angle_beta   90.00
_cell.angle_gamma   90.00
#
_symmetry.space_group_name_H-M   'P 1'
#
loop_
_entity.id
_entity.type
_entity.pdbx_description
1 polymer ?
#
loop_
_entity_poly.entity_id
_entity_poly.type
_entity_poly.pdbx_seq_one_letter_code
_entity_poly.pdbx_strand_id
1 'polypeptide(L)'
;MSEVQVLKPLKTWSHLAARRRKPSEYEIVTTNLHYSTRDTNAPWELDPEMFMNRWYKQYRNDSPLKHDDWNAFRDPEEIVYRTYNLMQDGQESYVYGLFDQFNAREHDKSLEKTWAGTLARIYTPARYLFHTLQMGSAYVGQMAPASTITNCTYFQMADSLRWLSHTAYRTKEMSLTFEDKGFGRTEREYWETEPVWQGFRELMEKVLVTWDWAEAFVALNLVAKPAVEESVLRKLGESARHNGDILLGLLTDAQLLDAARHRRWATALVKMALEKDDNREVIKGWIAKWEPLADKAIEAYCGALDDVPGAAEAAIRATREFRGGLGL
;
A
#
# COMPACT_ATOMS: atom_id res chain seq x y z
N MET A 1 -48.63 -6.43 -28.04
CA MET A 1 -48.05 -7.47 -27.17
C MET A 1 -46.61 -7.67 -27.64
N SER A 2 -45.61 -7.21 -26.90
CA SER A 2 -44.23 -7.51 -27.27
C SER A 2 -44.00 -9.01 -27.06
N GLU A 3 -43.58 -9.71 -28.10
CA GLU A 3 -43.12 -11.09 -27.96
C GLU A 3 -42.04 -11.13 -26.88
N VAL A 4 -42.30 -11.85 -25.79
CA VAL A 4 -41.31 -12.08 -24.74
C VAL A 4 -40.27 -13.00 -25.34
N GLN A 5 -39.10 -12.44 -25.68
CA GLN A 5 -38.00 -13.21 -26.23
C GLN A 5 -37.48 -14.17 -25.15
N VAL A 6 -37.53 -15.49 -25.42
CA VAL A 6 -36.98 -16.50 -24.51
C VAL A 6 -35.45 -16.44 -24.57
N LEU A 7 -34.83 -15.92 -23.50
CA LEU A 7 -33.37 -15.84 -23.38
C LEU A 7 -32.76 -17.24 -23.25
N LYS A 8 -31.73 -17.53 -24.05
CA LYS A 8 -30.96 -18.77 -23.94
C LYS A 8 -29.87 -18.64 -22.87
N PRO A 9 -29.55 -19.72 -22.12
CA PRO A 9 -28.43 -19.70 -21.19
C PRO A 9 -27.11 -19.32 -21.88
N LEU A 10 -26.34 -18.43 -21.24
CA LEU A 10 -24.99 -18.06 -21.68
C LEU A 10 -23.95 -18.99 -21.04
N LYS A 11 -22.76 -19.08 -21.66
CA LYS A 11 -21.64 -19.90 -21.15
C LYS A 11 -20.85 -19.22 -20.01
N THR A 12 -21.12 -17.96 -19.74
CA THR A 12 -20.48 -17.12 -18.71
C THR A 12 -21.40 -15.93 -18.40
N TRP A 13 -20.98 -15.04 -17.51
CA TRP A 13 -21.69 -13.81 -17.20
C TRP A 13 -21.90 -12.96 -18.46
N SER A 14 -23.06 -12.31 -18.57
CA SER A 14 -23.45 -11.56 -19.76
C SER A 14 -22.42 -10.49 -20.16
N HIS A 15 -21.82 -9.79 -19.18
CA HIS A 15 -20.78 -8.78 -19.42
C HIS A 15 -19.43 -9.35 -19.90
N LEU A 16 -19.23 -10.67 -19.83
CA LEU A 16 -18.04 -11.36 -20.34
C LEU A 16 -18.34 -12.17 -21.61
N ALA A 17 -19.61 -12.29 -22.02
CA ALA A 17 -20.04 -13.20 -23.08
C ALA A 17 -19.50 -12.85 -24.47
N ALA A 18 -19.16 -11.58 -24.71
CA ALA A 18 -18.58 -11.13 -25.98
C ALA A 18 -17.10 -11.52 -26.15
N ARG A 19 -16.43 -11.99 -25.09
CA ARG A 19 -15.00 -12.34 -25.15
C ARG A 19 -14.80 -13.63 -25.94
N ARG A 20 -13.73 -13.65 -26.76
CA ARG A 20 -13.35 -14.80 -27.59
C ARG A 20 -12.58 -15.90 -26.83
N ARG A 21 -12.52 -15.82 -25.50
CA ARG A 21 -11.85 -16.81 -24.63
C ARG A 21 -12.70 -17.09 -23.39
N LYS A 22 -12.51 -18.28 -22.80
CA LYS A 22 -13.08 -18.61 -21.49
C LYS A 22 -12.52 -17.61 -20.45
N PRO A 23 -13.37 -16.98 -19.63
CA PRO A 23 -12.89 -16.10 -18.56
C PRO A 23 -12.10 -16.88 -17.49
N SER A 24 -11.08 -16.26 -16.93
CA SER A 24 -10.33 -16.82 -15.79
C SER A 24 -11.16 -16.77 -14.50
N GLU A 25 -10.74 -17.50 -13.45
CA GLU A 25 -11.34 -17.39 -12.12
C GLU A 25 -11.38 -15.93 -11.66
N TYR A 26 -10.26 -15.21 -11.84
CA TYR A 26 -10.15 -13.79 -11.57
C TYR A 26 -11.25 -12.98 -12.24
N GLU A 27 -11.43 -13.11 -13.56
CA GLU A 27 -12.44 -12.32 -14.26
C GLU A 27 -13.87 -12.65 -13.81
N ILE A 28 -14.14 -13.92 -13.49
CA ILE A 28 -15.45 -14.39 -13.04
C ILE A 28 -15.84 -13.76 -11.70
N VAL A 29 -14.87 -13.55 -10.80
CA VAL A 29 -15.14 -13.11 -9.42
C VAL A 29 -14.76 -11.66 -9.11
N THR A 30 -14.18 -10.92 -10.05
CA THR A 30 -13.65 -9.56 -9.76
C THR A 30 -14.20 -8.44 -10.66
N THR A 31 -14.80 -8.75 -11.81
CA THR A 31 -15.09 -7.73 -12.84
C THR A 31 -16.51 -7.17 -12.77
N ASN A 32 -16.66 -5.85 -12.95
CA ASN A 32 -17.96 -5.14 -13.04
C ASN A 32 -18.88 -5.31 -11.81
N LEU A 33 -18.31 -5.30 -10.61
CA LEU A 33 -19.08 -5.53 -9.37
C LEU A 33 -19.57 -4.26 -8.69
N HIS A 34 -19.00 -3.09 -9.04
CA HIS A 34 -19.47 -1.81 -8.51
C HIS A 34 -20.78 -1.42 -9.18
N TYR A 35 -21.90 -1.59 -8.47
CA TYR A 35 -23.17 -1.07 -8.95
C TYR A 35 -23.26 0.45 -8.81
N SER A 36 -22.46 1.05 -7.90
CA SER A 36 -22.53 2.47 -7.59
C SER A 36 -21.98 3.39 -8.69
N THR A 37 -21.46 2.83 -9.78
CA THR A 37 -21.04 3.57 -10.97
C THR A 37 -22.06 3.50 -12.12
N ARG A 38 -23.21 2.85 -11.93
CA ARG A 38 -24.24 2.69 -12.97
C ARG A 38 -25.05 3.96 -13.21
N ASP A 39 -25.46 4.63 -12.13
CA ASP A 39 -26.09 5.95 -12.17
C ASP A 39 -25.12 6.98 -11.57
N THR A 40 -24.68 7.91 -12.41
CA THR A 40 -23.76 8.97 -11.99
C THR A 40 -24.41 10.01 -11.07
N ASN A 41 -25.74 10.16 -11.11
CA ASN A 41 -26.49 11.10 -10.29
C ASN A 41 -26.79 10.56 -8.89
N ALA A 42 -27.02 9.25 -8.78
CA ALA A 42 -27.28 8.55 -7.52
C ALA A 42 -26.40 7.28 -7.39
N PRO A 43 -25.13 7.42 -7.00
CA PRO A 43 -24.25 6.26 -6.75
C PRO A 43 -24.84 5.21 -5.80
N TRP A 44 -25.64 5.63 -4.84
CA TRP A 44 -26.39 4.77 -3.92
C TRP A 44 -27.89 5.03 -4.11
N GLU A 45 -28.70 3.97 -4.00
CA GLU A 45 -30.15 3.94 -4.26
C GLU A 45 -30.96 4.66 -3.18
N LEU A 46 -30.69 5.95 -3.01
CA LEU A 46 -31.20 6.87 -2.01
C LEU A 46 -31.23 8.28 -2.63
N ASP A 47 -31.64 9.29 -1.86
CA ASP A 47 -31.69 10.68 -2.30
C ASP A 47 -30.35 11.10 -2.99
N PRO A 48 -30.36 11.63 -4.23
CA PRO A 48 -29.15 12.04 -4.95
C PRO A 48 -28.30 13.08 -4.20
N GLU A 49 -28.93 13.83 -3.29
CA GLU A 49 -28.33 14.84 -2.42
C GLU A 49 -28.10 14.33 -1.00
N MET A 50 -28.19 13.02 -0.73
CA MET A 50 -27.65 12.49 0.52
C MET A 50 -26.13 12.71 0.56
N PHE A 51 -25.57 12.86 1.77
CA PHE A 51 -24.13 13.11 1.96
C PHE A 51 -23.24 12.15 1.15
N MET A 52 -23.52 10.84 1.21
CA MET A 52 -22.68 9.84 0.55
C MET A 52 -22.78 9.90 -0.99
N ASN A 53 -23.95 10.22 -1.55
CA ASN A 53 -24.06 10.43 -3.00
C ASN A 53 -23.26 11.64 -3.46
N ARG A 54 -23.35 12.77 -2.75
CA ARG A 54 -22.50 13.95 -3.04
C ARG A 54 -21.01 13.64 -2.90
N TRP A 55 -20.63 12.88 -1.86
CA TRP A 55 -19.24 12.49 -1.63
C TRP A 55 -18.67 11.69 -2.80
N TYR A 56 -19.39 10.66 -3.28
CA TYR A 56 -18.94 9.84 -4.41
C TYR A 56 -19.01 10.60 -5.74
N LYS A 57 -19.98 11.50 -5.94
CA LYS A 57 -20.01 12.40 -7.09
C LYS A 57 -18.72 13.23 -7.14
N GLN A 58 -18.44 13.96 -6.07
CA GLN A 58 -17.30 14.86 -5.99
C GLN A 58 -15.94 14.14 -6.06
N TYR A 59 -15.75 13.08 -5.28
CA TYR A 59 -14.43 12.51 -5.03
C TYR A 59 -14.11 11.25 -5.83
N ARG A 60 -15.10 10.68 -6.53
CA ARG A 60 -14.87 9.57 -7.46
C ARG A 60 -15.26 9.94 -8.89
N ASN A 61 -16.50 10.37 -9.10
CA ASN A 61 -17.02 10.57 -10.45
C ASN A 61 -16.39 11.82 -11.11
N ASP A 62 -16.23 12.90 -10.35
CA ASP A 62 -15.74 14.19 -10.83
C ASP A 62 -14.21 14.30 -10.81
N SER A 63 -13.51 13.27 -10.31
CA SER A 63 -12.03 13.23 -10.27
C SER A 63 -11.41 13.56 -11.63
N PRO A 64 -10.35 14.40 -11.70
CA PRO A 64 -9.78 14.83 -12.98
C PRO A 64 -9.08 13.70 -13.75
N LEU A 65 -8.77 12.57 -13.10
CA LEU A 65 -8.26 11.39 -13.78
C LEU A 65 -9.43 10.61 -14.41
N LYS A 66 -9.53 10.61 -15.75
CA LYS A 66 -10.69 10.07 -16.48
C LYS A 66 -10.33 8.83 -17.30
N HIS A 67 -11.25 7.89 -17.42
CA HIS A 67 -11.16 6.77 -18.36
C HIS A 67 -12.59 6.34 -18.75
N ASP A 68 -12.80 5.91 -19.99
CA ASP A 68 -14.14 5.57 -20.48
C ASP A 68 -14.65 4.27 -19.86
N ASP A 69 -13.74 3.34 -19.55
CA ASP A 69 -14.07 2.05 -18.94
C ASP A 69 -13.04 1.65 -17.88
N TRP A 70 -13.15 2.18 -16.66
CA TRP A 70 -12.30 1.74 -15.55
C TRP A 70 -12.45 0.24 -15.23
N ASN A 71 -13.58 -0.40 -15.58
CA ASN A 71 -13.77 -1.84 -15.38
C ASN A 71 -12.94 -2.70 -16.35
N ALA A 72 -12.29 -2.10 -17.35
CA ALA A 72 -11.31 -2.79 -18.18
C ALA A 72 -10.00 -3.10 -17.43
N PHE A 73 -9.72 -2.44 -16.30
CA PHE A 73 -8.52 -2.67 -15.50
C PHE A 73 -8.41 -4.13 -15.06
N ARG A 74 -7.21 -4.71 -15.17
CA ARG A 74 -6.89 -6.06 -14.70
C ARG A 74 -5.63 -5.99 -13.85
N ASP A 75 -5.70 -6.60 -12.67
CA ASP A 75 -4.51 -6.88 -11.85
C ASP A 75 -3.52 -7.73 -12.65
N PRO A 76 -2.26 -7.30 -12.84
CA PRO A 76 -1.25 -8.10 -13.51
C PRO A 76 -1.01 -9.48 -12.90
N GLU A 77 -1.31 -9.66 -11.62
CA GLU A 77 -1.15 -10.93 -10.91
C GLU A 77 -2.45 -11.74 -10.81
N GLU A 78 -3.57 -11.21 -11.33
CA GLU A 78 -4.89 -11.85 -11.30
C GLU A 78 -5.27 -12.40 -9.90
N ILE A 79 -4.99 -11.65 -8.83
CA ILE A 79 -5.18 -12.13 -7.46
C ILE A 79 -6.67 -12.15 -7.11
N VAL A 80 -7.10 -13.27 -6.53
CA VAL A 80 -8.41 -13.43 -5.90
C VAL A 80 -8.20 -13.85 -4.46
N TYR A 81 -9.25 -13.76 -3.63
CA TYR A 81 -9.16 -14.08 -2.20
C TYR A 81 -8.46 -15.42 -1.93
N ARG A 82 -8.87 -16.47 -2.64
CA ARG A 82 -8.29 -17.81 -2.53
C ARG A 82 -6.78 -17.83 -2.82
N THR A 83 -6.33 -17.21 -3.91
CA THR A 83 -4.90 -17.22 -4.30
C THR A 83 -4.07 -16.28 -3.43
N TYR A 84 -4.65 -15.16 -2.97
CA TYR A 84 -4.03 -14.29 -1.98
C TYR A 84 -3.73 -15.05 -0.68
N ASN A 85 -4.72 -15.77 -0.13
CA ASN A 85 -4.52 -16.52 1.10
C ASN A 85 -3.50 -17.64 0.93
N LEU A 86 -3.51 -18.38 -0.18
CA LEU A 86 -2.48 -19.41 -0.44
C LEU A 86 -1.07 -18.82 -0.54
N MET A 87 -0.92 -17.67 -1.21
CA MET A 87 0.36 -16.98 -1.33
C MET A 87 0.85 -16.49 0.04
N GLN A 88 0.00 -15.76 0.77
CA GLN A 88 0.39 -15.15 2.04
C GLN A 88 0.54 -16.19 3.16
N ASP A 89 -0.17 -17.32 3.13
CA ASP A 89 0.03 -18.43 4.08
C ASP A 89 1.44 -19.03 3.93
N GLY A 90 1.93 -19.21 2.70
CA GLY A 90 3.30 -19.63 2.45
C GLY A 90 4.34 -18.60 2.91
N GLN A 91 4.09 -17.32 2.67
CA GLN A 91 4.97 -16.24 3.15
C GLN A 91 4.96 -16.10 4.68
N GLU A 92 3.81 -16.26 5.33
CA GLU A 92 3.72 -16.22 6.79
C GLU A 92 4.33 -17.47 7.43
N SER A 93 4.21 -18.65 6.81
CA SER A 93 4.92 -19.85 7.27
C SER A 93 6.44 -19.63 7.27
N TYR A 94 6.97 -18.92 6.27
CA TYR A 94 8.36 -18.50 6.24
C TYR A 94 8.70 -17.49 7.36
N VAL A 95 7.93 -16.42 7.51
CA VAL A 95 8.18 -15.36 8.52
C VAL A 95 8.06 -15.90 9.94
N TYR A 96 7.01 -16.66 10.27
CA TYR A 96 6.88 -17.29 11.59
C TYR A 96 7.99 -18.32 11.82
N GLY A 97 8.40 -19.06 10.78
CA GLY A 97 9.57 -19.93 10.84
C GLY A 97 10.86 -19.17 11.18
N LEU A 98 11.05 -17.95 10.67
CA LEU A 98 12.15 -17.08 11.08
C LEU A 98 12.02 -16.67 12.55
N PHE A 99 10.85 -16.18 12.99
CA PHE A 99 10.64 -15.78 14.38
C PHE A 99 10.94 -16.93 15.35
N ASP A 100 10.37 -18.11 15.11
CA ASP A 100 10.58 -19.28 15.96
C ASP A 100 12.06 -19.69 16.02
N GLN A 101 12.74 -19.79 14.87
CA GLN A 101 14.13 -20.24 14.82
C GLN A 101 15.11 -19.25 15.43
N PHE A 102 14.90 -17.95 15.21
CA PHE A 102 15.75 -16.90 15.78
C PHE A 102 15.51 -16.72 17.28
N ASN A 103 14.26 -16.84 17.74
CA ASN A 103 13.94 -16.87 19.16
C ASN A 103 14.57 -18.08 19.87
N ALA A 104 14.48 -19.28 19.29
CA ALA A 104 15.13 -20.49 19.84
C ALA A 104 16.66 -20.38 19.92
N ARG A 105 17.28 -19.52 19.10
CA ARG A 105 18.72 -19.21 19.12
C ARG A 105 19.06 -18.01 20.01
N GLU A 106 18.09 -17.46 20.71
CA GLU A 106 18.23 -16.27 21.55
C GLU A 106 18.84 -15.08 20.81
N HIS A 107 18.53 -14.94 19.51
CA HIS A 107 19.10 -13.90 18.64
C HIS A 107 19.03 -12.51 19.28
N ASP A 108 17.89 -12.16 19.88
CA ASP A 108 17.70 -10.85 20.49
C ASP A 108 18.68 -10.57 21.64
N LYS A 109 19.12 -11.61 22.37
CA LYS A 109 20.13 -11.46 23.44
C LYS A 109 21.53 -11.16 22.90
N SER A 110 21.79 -11.51 21.63
CA SER A 110 23.08 -11.21 20.98
C SER A 110 23.16 -9.80 20.41
N LEU A 111 22.03 -9.08 20.30
CA LEU A 111 22.02 -7.71 19.79
C LEU A 111 22.66 -6.75 20.81
N GLU A 112 23.41 -5.77 20.31
CA GLU A 112 23.91 -4.71 21.17
C GLU A 112 22.76 -3.88 21.77
N LYS A 113 22.92 -3.47 23.03
CA LYS A 113 21.91 -2.65 23.72
C LYS A 113 21.68 -1.29 23.05
N THR A 114 22.69 -0.77 22.36
CA THR A 114 22.63 0.45 21.54
C THR A 114 21.73 0.24 20.32
N TRP A 115 21.87 -0.89 19.62
CA TRP A 115 20.99 -1.27 18.53
C TRP A 115 19.54 -1.48 19.00
N ALA A 116 19.33 -2.15 20.14
CA ALA A 116 17.98 -2.27 20.71
C ALA A 116 17.34 -0.91 21.02
N GLY A 117 18.12 0.06 21.52
CA GLY A 117 17.66 1.44 21.70
C GLY A 117 17.30 2.12 20.37
N THR A 118 18.08 1.86 19.32
CA THR A 118 17.80 2.33 17.96
C THR A 118 16.46 1.76 17.46
N LEU A 119 16.25 0.45 17.58
CA LEU A 119 15.00 -0.20 17.18
C LEU A 119 13.77 0.33 17.93
N ALA A 120 13.88 0.61 19.22
CA ALA A 120 12.80 1.23 20.00
C ALA A 120 12.41 2.61 19.43
N ARG A 121 13.39 3.35 18.90
CA ARG A 121 13.21 4.69 18.33
C ARG A 121 12.77 4.70 16.87
N ILE A 122 13.30 3.81 16.02
CA ILE A 122 13.13 3.91 14.55
C ILE A 122 12.49 2.69 13.88
N TYR A 123 12.31 1.56 14.59
CA TYR A 123 11.61 0.38 14.05
C TYR A 123 10.20 0.24 14.63
N THR A 124 10.05 0.10 15.95
CA THR A 124 8.74 -0.22 16.54
C THR A 124 7.66 0.86 16.40
N PRO A 125 7.98 2.17 16.26
CA PRO A 125 6.97 3.18 15.91
C PRO A 125 6.44 3.07 14.49
N ALA A 126 7.08 2.30 13.60
CA ALA A 126 6.57 2.04 12.25
C ALA A 126 5.16 1.42 12.26
N ARG A 127 4.70 0.84 13.38
CA ARG A 127 3.31 0.38 13.53
C ARG A 127 2.29 1.49 13.23
N TYR A 128 2.57 2.75 13.61
CA TYR A 128 1.69 3.87 13.32
C TYR A 128 1.68 4.15 11.82
N LEU A 129 2.87 4.22 11.21
CA LEU A 129 3.05 4.41 9.79
C LEU A 129 2.37 3.31 8.96
N PHE A 130 2.59 2.03 9.27
CA PHE A 130 1.95 0.91 8.58
C PHE A 130 0.43 0.91 8.74
N HIS A 131 -0.07 1.32 9.91
CA HIS A 131 -1.51 1.52 10.08
C HIS A 131 -2.05 2.68 9.22
N THR A 132 -1.29 3.77 9.05
CA THR A 132 -1.70 4.83 8.11
C THR A 132 -1.73 4.34 6.66
N LEU A 133 -0.81 3.46 6.26
CA LEU A 133 -0.85 2.81 4.93
C LEU A 133 -2.07 1.90 4.79
N GLN A 134 -2.44 1.17 5.85
CA GLN A 134 -3.65 0.36 5.90
C GLN A 134 -4.90 1.23 5.71
N MET A 135 -5.02 2.30 6.48
CA MET A 135 -6.14 3.26 6.39
C MET A 135 -6.23 3.91 5.00
N GLY A 136 -5.10 4.38 4.47
CA GLY A 136 -5.04 4.98 3.13
C GLY A 136 -5.45 3.99 2.04
N SER A 137 -4.95 2.75 2.10
CA SER A 137 -5.30 1.71 1.13
C SER A 137 -6.79 1.34 1.21
N ALA A 138 -7.36 1.28 2.41
CA ALA A 138 -8.80 1.08 2.61
C ALA A 138 -9.62 2.21 1.98
N TYR A 139 -9.18 3.46 2.16
CA TYR A 139 -9.84 4.63 1.59
C TYR A 139 -9.82 4.63 0.06
N VAL A 140 -8.67 4.39 -0.57
CA VAL A 140 -8.58 4.28 -2.03
C VAL A 140 -9.50 3.15 -2.51
N GLY A 141 -9.54 2.02 -1.81
CA GLY A 141 -10.40 0.88 -2.16
C GLY A 141 -11.89 1.16 -2.15
N GLN A 142 -12.40 1.86 -1.13
CA GLN A 142 -13.83 2.24 -1.11
C GLN A 142 -14.16 3.27 -2.20
N MET A 143 -13.22 4.14 -2.57
CA MET A 143 -13.47 5.23 -3.51
C MET A 143 -13.16 4.87 -4.97
N ALA A 144 -12.43 3.79 -5.25
CA ALA A 144 -12.02 3.45 -6.61
C ALA A 144 -13.21 3.19 -7.56
N PRO A 145 -13.08 3.55 -8.86
CA PRO A 145 -14.18 3.48 -9.83
C PRO A 145 -14.42 2.09 -10.42
N ALA A 146 -13.63 1.08 -10.08
CA ALA A 146 -13.82 -0.29 -10.56
C ALA A 146 -13.43 -1.33 -9.52
N SER A 147 -14.17 -2.44 -9.49
CA SER A 147 -13.98 -3.51 -8.51
C SER A 147 -12.62 -4.20 -8.62
N THR A 148 -12.03 -4.27 -9.82
CA THR A 148 -10.68 -4.81 -10.01
C THR A 148 -9.60 -3.91 -9.40
N ILE A 149 -9.79 -2.58 -9.38
CA ILE A 149 -8.89 -1.63 -8.71
C ILE A 149 -9.06 -1.78 -7.18
N THR A 150 -10.31 -1.81 -6.70
CA THR A 150 -10.63 -2.02 -5.29
C THR A 150 -10.00 -3.30 -4.75
N ASN A 151 -10.06 -4.41 -5.48
CA ASN A 151 -9.44 -5.66 -5.03
C ASN A 151 -7.92 -5.51 -4.80
N CYS A 152 -7.19 -4.87 -5.72
CA CYS A 152 -5.76 -4.61 -5.53
C CYS A 152 -5.49 -3.80 -4.25
N THR A 153 -6.29 -2.75 -4.01
CA THR A 153 -6.13 -1.90 -2.82
C THR A 153 -6.48 -2.62 -1.51
N TYR A 154 -7.45 -3.54 -1.52
CA TYR A 154 -7.81 -4.31 -0.32
C TYR A 154 -6.82 -5.41 0.00
N PHE A 155 -6.21 -6.07 -0.99
CA PHE A 155 -5.06 -6.95 -0.72
C PHE A 155 -3.87 -6.14 -0.21
N GLN A 156 -3.60 -4.96 -0.75
CA GLN A 156 -2.59 -4.04 -0.22
C GLN A 156 -2.88 -3.55 1.21
N MET A 157 -4.14 -3.28 1.55
CA MET A 157 -4.58 -2.97 2.91
C MET A 157 -4.29 -4.15 3.85
N ALA A 158 -4.58 -5.38 3.43
CA ALA A 158 -4.30 -6.58 4.21
C ALA A 158 -2.78 -6.81 4.40
N ASP A 159 -1.96 -6.50 3.38
CA ASP A 159 -0.50 -6.51 3.50
C ASP A 159 0.01 -5.44 4.46
N SER A 160 -0.62 -4.26 4.49
CA SER A 160 -0.25 -3.21 5.45
C SER A 160 -0.57 -3.63 6.89
N LEU A 161 -1.69 -4.35 7.09
CA LEU A 161 -2.01 -5.00 8.37
C LEU A 161 -1.04 -6.13 8.71
N ARG A 162 -0.57 -6.91 7.72
CA ARG A 162 0.47 -7.93 7.88
C ARG A 162 1.75 -7.28 8.43
N TRP A 163 2.24 -6.20 7.81
CA TRP A 163 3.46 -5.49 8.26
C TRP A 163 3.29 -4.93 9.67
N LEU A 164 2.14 -4.29 9.95
CA LEU A 164 1.76 -3.85 11.30
C LEU A 164 1.81 -5.00 12.32
N SER A 165 1.29 -6.17 11.96
CA SER A 165 1.23 -7.34 12.84
C SER A 165 2.63 -7.89 13.14
N HIS A 166 3.52 -7.93 12.15
CA HIS A 166 4.93 -8.29 12.34
C HIS A 166 5.63 -7.31 13.28
N THR A 167 5.44 -6.00 13.06
CA THR A 167 6.02 -4.98 13.95
C THR A 167 5.51 -5.13 15.37
N ALA A 168 4.21 -5.37 15.57
CA ALA A 168 3.63 -5.58 16.90
C ALA A 168 4.20 -6.83 17.58
N TYR A 169 4.30 -7.95 16.85
CA TYR A 169 4.86 -9.20 17.36
C TYR A 169 6.32 -9.02 17.80
N ARG A 170 7.17 -8.47 16.91
CA ARG A 170 8.58 -8.20 17.23
C ARG A 170 8.75 -7.18 18.34
N THR A 171 7.90 -6.16 18.41
CA THR A 171 7.90 -5.21 19.54
C THR A 171 7.72 -5.94 20.86
N LYS A 172 6.79 -6.93 20.89
CA LYS A 172 6.57 -7.71 22.10
C LYS A 172 7.78 -8.60 22.43
N GLU A 173 8.34 -9.32 21.47
CA GLU A 173 9.51 -10.17 21.70
C GLU A 173 10.72 -9.37 22.21
N MET A 174 11.00 -8.22 21.60
CA MET A 174 12.08 -7.34 22.04
C MET A 174 11.85 -6.82 23.47
N SER A 175 10.60 -6.54 23.87
CA SER A 175 10.27 -6.14 25.25
C SER A 175 10.60 -7.21 26.30
N LEU A 176 10.69 -8.48 25.91
CA LEU A 176 11.05 -9.58 26.81
C LEU A 176 12.56 -9.69 27.03
N THR A 177 13.35 -9.17 26.09
CA THR A 177 14.82 -9.21 26.16
C THR A 177 15.39 -7.89 26.71
N PHE A 178 14.78 -6.76 26.35
CA PHE A 178 15.25 -5.41 26.63
C PHE A 178 14.23 -4.61 27.44
N GLU A 179 14.08 -4.97 28.72
CA GLU A 179 13.06 -4.39 29.61
C GLU A 179 13.22 -2.87 29.84
N ASP A 180 14.43 -2.33 29.68
CA ASP A 180 14.78 -0.92 29.92
C ASP A 180 14.61 0.00 28.69
N LYS A 181 14.22 -0.54 27.53
CA LYS A 181 14.15 0.22 26.26
C LYS A 181 12.78 0.78 25.90
N GLY A 182 11.75 0.48 26.69
CA GLY A 182 10.41 1.07 26.50
C GLY A 182 9.58 0.47 25.36
N PHE A 183 9.98 -0.67 24.79
CA PHE A 183 9.22 -1.39 23.76
C PHE A 183 7.77 -1.62 24.18
N GLY A 184 6.84 -1.25 23.31
CA GLY A 184 5.38 -1.31 23.51
C GLY A 184 4.80 -0.16 24.34
N ARG A 185 5.61 0.79 24.81
CA ARG A 185 5.18 1.89 25.68
C ARG A 185 5.47 3.27 25.10
N THR A 186 6.63 3.47 24.49
CA THR A 186 7.12 4.80 24.09
C THR A 186 6.84 5.17 22.64
N GLU A 187 6.39 4.24 21.80
CA GLU A 187 6.40 4.52 20.36
C GLU A 187 5.35 5.53 19.90
N ARG A 188 4.30 5.75 20.69
CA ARG A 188 3.36 6.85 20.41
C ARG A 188 4.08 8.19 20.54
N GLU A 189 4.82 8.36 21.64
CA GLU A 189 5.60 9.57 21.89
C GLU A 189 6.64 9.75 20.79
N TYR A 190 7.39 8.70 20.44
CA TYR A 190 8.34 8.77 19.33
C TYR A 190 7.68 9.13 17.99
N TRP A 191 6.55 8.53 17.64
CA TRP A 191 5.81 8.89 16.43
C TRP A 191 5.39 10.37 16.44
N GLU A 192 4.84 10.85 17.56
CA GLU A 192 4.28 12.20 17.67
C GLU A 192 5.35 13.30 17.79
N THR A 193 6.52 13.01 18.36
CA THR A 193 7.51 14.05 18.74
C THR A 193 8.91 13.87 18.17
N GLU A 194 9.36 12.66 17.83
CA GLU A 194 10.75 12.48 17.37
C GLU A 194 10.93 13.03 15.95
N PRO A 195 11.99 13.83 15.71
CA PRO A 195 12.28 14.41 14.41
C PRO A 195 12.35 13.40 13.26
N VAL A 196 12.86 12.19 13.53
CA VAL A 196 13.01 11.10 12.56
C VAL A 196 11.68 10.67 11.92
N TRP A 197 10.55 10.83 12.65
CA TRP A 197 9.22 10.45 12.18
C TRP A 197 8.41 11.61 11.63
N GLN A 198 8.77 12.87 11.91
CA GLN A 198 7.88 14.00 11.64
C GLN A 198 7.61 14.20 10.14
N GLY A 199 8.57 13.93 9.26
CA GLY A 199 8.34 13.99 7.83
C GLY A 199 7.33 12.94 7.35
N PHE A 200 7.44 11.69 7.81
CA PHE A 200 6.46 10.64 7.49
C PHE A 200 5.10 10.89 8.14
N ARG A 201 5.06 11.44 9.36
CA ARG A 201 3.81 11.82 10.02
C ARG A 201 3.07 12.90 9.25
N GLU A 202 3.75 14.00 8.90
CA GLU A 202 3.15 15.08 8.11
C GLU A 202 2.66 14.58 6.75
N LEU A 203 3.50 13.80 6.05
CA LEU A 203 3.14 13.21 4.76
C LEU A 203 1.86 12.38 4.87
N MET A 204 1.82 11.43 5.80
CA MET A 204 0.70 10.51 5.90
C MET A 204 -0.57 11.15 6.47
N GLU A 205 -0.47 12.09 7.41
CA GLU A 205 -1.63 12.86 7.87
C GLU A 205 -2.30 13.63 6.72
N LYS A 206 -1.50 14.21 5.81
CA LYS A 206 -2.01 14.90 4.62
C LYS A 206 -2.57 13.93 3.57
N VAL A 207 -1.90 12.80 3.33
CA VAL A 207 -2.40 11.74 2.43
C VAL A 207 -3.75 11.23 2.91
N LEU A 208 -3.92 11.01 4.22
CA LEU A 208 -5.15 10.47 4.80
C LEU A 208 -6.37 11.40 4.71
N VAL A 209 -6.17 12.68 4.40
CA VAL A 209 -7.25 13.65 4.17
C VAL A 209 -7.38 14.07 2.69
N THR A 210 -6.75 13.30 1.80
CA THR A 210 -6.87 13.47 0.35
C THR A 210 -8.01 12.59 -0.15
N TRP A 211 -9.13 13.22 -0.51
CA TRP A 211 -10.38 12.51 -0.73
C TRP A 211 -10.65 12.12 -2.19
N ASP A 212 -10.12 12.86 -3.15
CA ASP A 212 -10.19 12.45 -4.55
C ASP A 212 -9.51 11.08 -4.73
N TRP A 213 -10.21 10.09 -5.26
CA TRP A 213 -9.72 8.71 -5.31
C TRP A 213 -8.39 8.59 -6.08
N ALA A 214 -8.23 9.38 -7.14
CA ALA A 214 -7.08 9.31 -8.02
C ALA A 214 -5.91 10.10 -7.42
N GLU A 215 -6.17 11.25 -6.81
CA GLU A 215 -5.13 11.95 -6.04
C GLU A 215 -4.67 11.09 -4.86
N ALA A 216 -5.59 10.47 -4.12
CA ALA A 216 -5.28 9.57 -3.02
C ALA A 216 -4.44 8.38 -3.50
N PHE A 217 -4.78 7.79 -4.65
CA PHE A 217 -3.96 6.77 -5.30
C PHE A 217 -2.56 7.30 -5.64
N VAL A 218 -2.42 8.46 -6.27
CA VAL A 218 -1.09 9.01 -6.63
C VAL A 218 -0.26 9.31 -5.37
N ALA A 219 -0.85 10.00 -4.40
CA ALA A 219 -0.20 10.38 -3.15
C ALA A 219 0.24 9.16 -2.35
N LEU A 220 -0.62 8.13 -2.24
CA LEU A 220 -0.31 6.90 -1.51
C LEU A 220 0.62 5.97 -2.29
N ASN A 221 0.22 5.52 -3.49
CA ASN A 221 0.85 4.42 -4.20
C ASN A 221 2.06 4.82 -5.05
N LEU A 222 2.13 6.08 -5.51
CA LEU A 222 3.23 6.54 -6.37
C LEU A 222 4.27 7.38 -5.62
N VAL A 223 3.90 7.90 -4.44
CA VAL A 223 4.76 8.80 -3.66
C VAL A 223 5.04 8.26 -2.26
N ALA A 224 4.04 8.18 -1.38
CA ALA A 224 4.27 7.87 0.03
C ALA A 224 4.74 6.42 0.25
N LYS A 225 4.08 5.43 -0.35
CA LYS A 225 4.48 4.02 -0.23
C LYS A 225 5.92 3.77 -0.73
N PRO A 226 6.32 4.20 -1.94
CA PRO A 226 7.71 4.10 -2.35
C PRO A 226 8.70 4.74 -1.37
N ALA A 227 8.36 5.90 -0.80
CA ALA A 227 9.20 6.54 0.21
C ALA A 227 9.35 5.68 1.48
N VAL A 228 8.26 5.12 2.01
CA VAL A 228 8.27 4.21 3.17
C VAL A 228 9.05 2.93 2.86
N GLU A 229 8.86 2.34 1.68
CA GLU A 229 9.49 1.09 1.26
C GLU A 229 11.00 1.24 1.11
N GLU A 230 11.46 2.34 0.51
CA GLU A 230 12.89 2.58 0.34
C GLU A 230 13.58 2.99 1.64
N SER A 231 12.88 3.62 2.59
CA SER A 231 13.48 4.04 3.88
C SER A 231 13.29 3.00 5.00
N VAL A 232 12.05 2.77 5.44
CA VAL A 232 11.67 1.99 6.62
C VAL A 232 11.78 0.48 6.40
N LEU A 233 11.78 0.03 5.13
CA LEU A 233 12.04 -1.37 4.81
C LEU A 233 13.47 -1.57 4.29
N ARG A 234 13.81 -0.97 3.14
CA ARG A 234 15.09 -1.26 2.47
C ARG A 234 16.29 -0.73 3.26
N LYS A 235 16.30 0.56 3.63
CA LYS A 235 17.44 1.17 4.33
C LYS A 235 17.53 0.77 5.79
N LEU A 236 16.39 0.64 6.48
CA LEU A 236 16.39 0.05 7.82
C LEU A 236 16.88 -1.41 7.80
N GLY A 237 16.48 -2.22 6.82
CA GLY A 237 16.97 -3.60 6.67
C GLY A 237 18.48 -3.66 6.39
N GLU A 238 19.03 -2.72 5.64
CA GLU A 238 20.48 -2.57 5.42
C GLU A 238 21.20 -2.26 6.75
N SER A 239 20.72 -1.27 7.48
CA SER A 239 21.23 -0.90 8.82
C SER A 239 21.15 -2.07 9.81
N ALA A 240 20.04 -2.81 9.79
CA ALA A 240 19.87 -4.00 10.62
C ALA A 240 20.98 -5.03 10.40
N ARG A 241 21.33 -5.32 9.15
CA ARG A 241 22.42 -6.25 8.83
C ARG A 241 23.78 -5.72 9.27
N HIS A 242 24.05 -4.42 9.17
CA HIS A 242 25.29 -3.81 9.68
C HIS A 242 25.41 -3.92 11.21
N ASN A 243 24.28 -3.92 11.92
CA ASN A 243 24.22 -4.07 13.38
C ASN A 243 24.01 -5.53 13.86
N GLY A 244 24.17 -6.51 12.97
CA GLY A 244 24.06 -7.94 13.30
C GLY A 244 22.62 -8.44 13.48
N ASP A 245 21.61 -7.62 13.22
CA ASP A 245 20.19 -8.00 13.24
C ASP A 245 19.77 -8.58 11.90
N ILE A 246 20.12 -9.86 11.73
CA ILE A 246 19.78 -10.62 10.53
C ILE A 246 18.27 -10.86 10.45
N LEU A 247 17.58 -10.97 11.59
CA LEU A 247 16.14 -11.20 11.63
C LEU A 247 15.36 -10.05 10.98
N LEU A 248 15.64 -8.81 11.38
CA LEU A 248 14.98 -7.64 10.80
C LEU A 248 15.34 -7.46 9.32
N GLY A 249 16.60 -7.77 8.94
CA GLY A 249 17.00 -7.79 7.53
C GLY A 249 16.16 -8.74 6.67
N LEU A 250 15.94 -9.97 7.14
CA LEU A 250 15.12 -10.96 6.42
C LEU A 250 13.61 -10.62 6.45
N LEU A 251 13.13 -10.09 7.57
CA LEU A 251 11.73 -9.66 7.71
C LEU A 251 11.39 -8.54 6.71
N THR A 252 12.24 -7.53 6.61
CA THR A 252 12.05 -6.41 5.67
C THR A 252 12.13 -6.87 4.21
N ASP A 253 12.99 -7.84 3.88
CA ASP A 253 13.00 -8.46 2.54
C ASP A 253 11.66 -9.14 2.21
N ALA A 254 11.08 -9.88 3.16
CA ALA A 254 9.78 -10.54 2.99
C ALA A 254 8.63 -9.54 2.81
N GLN A 255 8.70 -8.38 3.46
CA GLN A 255 7.72 -7.29 3.31
C GLN A 255 7.90 -6.56 1.96
N LEU A 256 9.14 -6.44 1.46
CA LEU A 256 9.43 -5.85 0.15
C LEU A 256 8.86 -6.67 -1.02
N LEU A 257 8.56 -7.96 -0.84
CA LEU A 257 7.83 -8.75 -1.84
C LEU A 257 6.38 -8.26 -2.03
N ASP A 258 5.70 -7.89 -0.94
CA ASP A 258 4.38 -7.27 -1.02
C ASP A 258 4.46 -5.89 -1.66
N ALA A 259 5.45 -5.07 -1.26
CA ALA A 259 5.69 -3.76 -1.87
C ALA A 259 5.90 -3.85 -3.38
N ALA A 260 6.68 -4.84 -3.85
CA ALA A 260 6.89 -5.07 -5.28
C ALA A 260 5.58 -5.42 -6.00
N ARG A 261 4.70 -6.22 -5.39
CA ARG A 261 3.34 -6.49 -5.92
C ARG A 261 2.52 -5.21 -5.99
N HIS A 262 2.58 -4.37 -4.96
CA HIS A 262 1.87 -3.08 -4.93
C HIS A 262 2.30 -2.17 -6.08
N ARG A 263 3.61 -2.07 -6.34
CA ARG A 263 4.18 -1.31 -7.45
C ARG A 263 3.74 -1.85 -8.81
N ARG A 264 3.60 -3.16 -8.98
CA ARG A 264 3.17 -3.79 -10.25
C ARG A 264 1.75 -3.39 -10.63
N TRP A 265 0.78 -3.52 -9.72
CA TRP A 265 -0.61 -3.12 -10.04
C TRP A 265 -0.74 -1.60 -10.19
N ALA A 266 -0.02 -0.81 -9.39
CA ALA A 266 0.00 0.64 -9.53
C ALA A 266 0.55 1.07 -10.90
N THR A 267 1.64 0.43 -11.36
CA THR A 267 2.20 0.64 -12.71
C THR A 267 1.20 0.29 -13.80
N ALA A 268 0.49 -0.83 -13.67
CA ALA A 268 -0.53 -1.23 -14.64
C ALA A 268 -1.72 -0.26 -14.66
N LEU A 269 -2.11 0.29 -13.52
CA LEU A 269 -3.20 1.27 -13.44
C LEU A 269 -2.78 2.60 -14.08
N VAL A 270 -1.55 3.07 -13.82
CA VAL A 270 -1.01 4.26 -14.49
C VAL A 270 -0.94 4.04 -15.99
N LYS A 271 -0.47 2.87 -16.45
CA LYS A 271 -0.43 2.53 -17.88
C LYS A 271 -1.81 2.62 -18.53
N MET A 272 -2.85 2.07 -17.89
CA MET A 272 -4.22 2.17 -18.37
C MET A 272 -4.74 3.62 -18.34
N ALA A 273 -4.45 4.37 -17.28
CA ALA A 273 -4.84 5.78 -17.20
C ALA A 273 -4.23 6.61 -18.34
N LEU A 274 -2.98 6.32 -18.73
CA LEU A 274 -2.28 6.99 -19.83
C LEU A 274 -2.81 6.63 -21.23
N GLU A 275 -3.82 5.78 -21.36
CA GLU A 275 -4.60 5.62 -22.61
C GLU A 275 -5.46 6.86 -22.92
N LYS A 276 -5.61 7.77 -21.95
CA LYS A 276 -6.19 9.12 -22.12
C LYS A 276 -5.10 10.17 -22.00
N ASP A 277 -4.92 10.97 -23.05
CA ASP A 277 -3.81 11.93 -23.17
C ASP A 277 -3.74 12.93 -22.00
N ASP A 278 -4.89 13.46 -21.56
CA ASP A 278 -4.97 14.48 -20.50
C ASP A 278 -4.53 13.97 -19.12
N ASN A 279 -4.59 12.65 -18.87
CA ASN A 279 -4.28 12.08 -17.56
C ASN A 279 -2.81 12.21 -17.17
N ARG A 280 -1.91 12.32 -18.16
CA ARG A 280 -0.47 12.44 -17.92
C ARG A 280 -0.14 13.63 -17.04
N GLU A 281 -0.66 14.80 -17.42
CA GLU A 281 -0.38 16.06 -16.71
C GLU A 281 -1.07 16.10 -15.35
N VAL A 282 -2.24 15.46 -15.21
CA VAL A 282 -2.92 15.30 -13.91
C VAL A 282 -2.04 14.50 -12.94
N ILE A 283 -1.54 13.33 -13.36
CA ILE A 283 -0.69 12.48 -12.52
C ILE A 283 0.62 13.20 -12.17
N LYS A 284 1.26 13.84 -13.16
CA LYS A 284 2.49 14.63 -12.95
C LYS A 284 2.28 15.78 -11.95
N GLY A 285 1.18 16.51 -12.08
CA GLY A 285 0.84 17.61 -11.18
C GLY A 285 0.69 17.15 -9.74
N TRP A 286 0.03 16.01 -9.51
CA TRP A 286 -0.06 15.42 -8.17
C TRP A 286 1.28 14.88 -7.67
N ILE A 287 2.08 14.21 -8.50
CA ILE A 287 3.43 13.79 -8.08
C ILE A 287 4.25 15.02 -7.65
N ALA A 288 4.27 16.09 -8.44
CA ALA A 288 5.00 17.31 -8.11
C ALA A 288 4.50 17.97 -6.81
N LYS A 289 3.19 17.85 -6.50
CA LYS A 289 2.61 18.31 -5.24
C LYS A 289 3.12 17.51 -4.03
N TRP A 290 3.21 16.19 -4.16
CA TRP A 290 3.46 15.28 -3.03
C TRP A 290 4.93 14.91 -2.84
N GLU A 291 5.73 14.89 -3.91
CA GLU A 291 7.15 14.51 -3.90
C GLU A 291 7.99 15.30 -2.88
N PRO A 292 7.84 16.63 -2.72
CA PRO A 292 8.62 17.36 -1.71
C PRO A 292 8.36 16.93 -0.27
N LEU A 293 7.16 16.42 0.05
CA LEU A 293 6.86 15.87 1.38
C LEU A 293 7.51 14.50 1.58
N ALA A 294 7.53 13.67 0.53
CA ALA A 294 8.22 12.38 0.56
C ALA A 294 9.74 12.54 0.68
N ASP A 295 10.34 13.48 -0.05
CA ASP A 295 11.78 13.76 0.03
C ASP A 295 12.17 14.16 1.46
N LYS A 296 11.42 15.09 2.09
CA LYS A 296 11.63 15.48 3.51
C LYS A 296 11.47 14.30 4.47
N ALA A 297 10.49 13.43 4.22
CA ALA A 297 10.28 12.24 5.04
C ALA A 297 11.44 11.26 4.95
N ILE A 298 11.96 11.04 3.74
CA ILE A 298 13.14 10.20 3.50
C ILE A 298 14.38 10.82 4.16
N GLU A 299 14.62 12.12 3.96
CA GLU A 299 15.75 12.83 4.55
C GLU A 299 15.75 12.73 6.08
N ALA A 300 14.60 13.00 6.71
CA ALA A 300 14.48 12.94 8.17
C ALA A 300 14.69 11.52 8.71
N TYR A 301 14.10 10.51 8.06
CA TYR A 301 14.18 9.13 8.54
C TYR A 301 15.57 8.52 8.28
N CYS A 302 16.04 8.58 7.04
CA CYS A 302 17.33 8.03 6.65
C CYS A 302 18.50 8.80 7.25
N GLY A 303 18.33 10.08 7.60
CA GLY A 303 19.33 10.85 8.34
C GLY A 303 19.60 10.34 9.77
N ALA A 304 18.77 9.43 10.30
CA ALA A 304 19.03 8.74 11.56
C ALA A 304 19.77 7.39 11.40
N LEU A 305 20.12 7.00 10.18
CA LEU A 305 20.82 5.75 9.85
C LEU A 305 22.30 6.04 9.58
N ASP A 306 23.06 6.41 10.61
CA ASP A 306 24.47 6.83 10.49
C ASP A 306 25.39 5.75 9.90
N ASP A 307 24.98 4.49 10.02
CA ASP A 307 25.67 3.29 9.55
C ASP A 307 25.34 2.91 8.10
N VAL A 308 24.47 3.68 7.43
CA VAL A 308 24.14 3.52 6.01
C VAL A 308 24.40 4.83 5.26
N PRO A 309 25.68 5.13 4.94
CA PRO A 309 26.05 6.38 4.26
C PRO A 309 25.31 6.54 2.93
N GLY A 310 24.75 7.73 2.68
CA GLY A 310 24.00 8.02 1.46
C GLY A 310 22.61 7.37 1.39
N ALA A 311 22.06 6.91 2.53
CA ALA A 311 20.75 6.26 2.58
C ALA A 311 19.64 7.12 1.98
N ALA A 312 19.61 8.42 2.32
CA ALA A 312 18.58 9.34 1.85
C ALA A 312 18.66 9.54 0.33
N GLU A 313 19.84 9.83 -0.21
CA GLU A 313 20.05 10.05 -1.64
C GLU A 313 19.72 8.79 -2.46
N ALA A 314 20.10 7.62 -1.95
CA ALA A 314 19.78 6.35 -2.59
C ALA A 314 18.27 6.07 -2.58
N ALA A 315 17.59 6.30 -1.45
CA ALA A 315 16.15 6.10 -1.34
C ALA A 315 15.38 7.08 -2.24
N ILE A 316 15.71 8.37 -2.22
CA ILE A 316 15.10 9.38 -3.10
C ILE A 316 15.27 8.99 -4.56
N ARG A 317 16.49 8.64 -4.97
CA ARG A 317 16.77 8.19 -6.34
C ARG A 317 15.93 6.99 -6.73
N ALA A 318 15.83 5.97 -5.88
CA ALA A 318 15.02 4.78 -6.14
C ALA A 318 13.53 5.11 -6.30
N THR A 319 12.97 6.03 -5.49
CA THR A 319 11.57 6.44 -5.67
C THR A 319 11.34 7.18 -7.00
N ARG A 320 12.30 8.00 -7.42
CA ARG A 320 12.26 8.72 -8.72
C ARG A 320 12.44 7.78 -9.90
N GLU A 321 13.32 6.77 -9.80
CA GLU A 321 13.49 5.72 -10.81
C GLU A 321 12.18 4.93 -11.00
N PHE A 322 11.50 4.57 -9.91
CA PHE A 322 10.18 3.95 -9.98
C PHE A 322 9.19 4.84 -10.74
N ARG A 323 9.06 6.12 -10.37
CA ARG A 323 8.14 7.06 -11.05
C ARG A 323 8.53 7.31 -12.52
N GLY A 324 9.82 7.41 -12.82
CA GLY A 324 10.35 7.54 -14.18
C GLY A 324 10.04 6.32 -15.06
N GLY A 325 9.95 5.14 -14.46
CA GLY A 325 9.53 3.90 -15.12
C GLY A 325 8.03 3.82 -15.45
N LEU A 326 7.19 4.73 -14.93
CA LEU A 326 5.75 4.74 -15.18
C LEU A 326 5.38 5.31 -16.56
N GLY A 327 6.36 5.84 -17.30
CA GLY A 327 6.16 6.46 -18.59
C GLY A 327 5.39 7.78 -18.48
N LEU A 328 5.65 8.57 -17.43
CA LEU A 328 5.01 9.86 -17.12
C LEU A 328 5.71 11.07 -17.73
#